data_AF-A0A974YNF8-F1
#
_entry.id   AF-A0A974YNF8-F1
#
_cell.length_a   1.000
_cell.length_b   1.000
_cell.length_c   1.000
_cell.angle_alpha   90.00
_cell.angle_beta   90.00
_cell.angle_gamma   90.00
#
_symmetry.space_group_name_H-M   'P 1'
#
loop_
_entity.id
_entity.type
_entity.pdbx_description
1 polymer ?
#
loop_
_entity_poly.entity_id
_entity_poly.type
_entity_poly.pdbx_seq_one_letter_code
_entity_poly.pdbx_strand_id
1 'polypeptide(L)'
;MVDETVPAPPMKPVYHPDSIILYGVKLNSDTDYATFSVGNVPNTGLRVQLFTGNQGQSAAEHSIVLAYGYAFEGHCYRFDTPRTFIVFSGFDYDAVGCGFDSPAALPAFLMPYRMWYVRSSDELLELSPNFGDAKALILDANLPGKRSPASYAINMSMAHRGGRLTHD
;
A
#
# COMPACT_ATOMS: atom_id res chain seq x y z
N MET A 1 -22.71 6.91 -12.86
CA MET A 1 -22.33 5.61 -13.47
C MET A 1 -20.84 5.72 -13.68
N VAL A 2 -20.06 5.22 -12.72
CA VAL A 2 -18.59 5.34 -12.74
C VAL A 2 -18.11 4.11 -13.49
N ASP A 3 -17.62 4.32 -14.70
CA ASP A 3 -17.26 3.22 -15.60
C ASP A 3 -15.84 2.77 -15.27
N GLU A 4 -15.69 1.51 -14.85
CA GLU A 4 -14.38 0.88 -14.60
C GLU A 4 -13.50 0.85 -15.86
N THR A 5 -14.07 1.15 -17.03
CA THR A 5 -13.38 1.17 -18.32
C THR A 5 -12.71 2.51 -18.66
N VAL A 6 -12.94 3.59 -17.89
CA VAL A 6 -12.24 4.86 -18.12
C VAL A 6 -10.89 4.84 -17.39
N PRO A 7 -9.76 4.74 -18.11
CA PRO A 7 -8.45 4.70 -17.48
C PRO A 7 -8.13 6.03 -16.82
N ALA A 8 -7.32 5.93 -15.76
CA ALA A 8 -6.68 7.07 -15.13
C ALA A 8 -5.97 7.96 -16.17
N PRO A 9 -6.21 9.28 -16.19
CA PRO A 9 -5.47 10.15 -17.08
C PRO A 9 -3.99 10.22 -16.64
N PRO A 10 -3.04 10.34 -17.58
CA PRO A 10 -1.64 10.55 -17.23
C PRO A 10 -1.41 11.95 -16.63
N MET A 11 -0.35 12.09 -15.83
CA MET A 11 0.06 13.39 -15.28
C MET A 11 0.57 14.32 -16.40
N LYS A 12 0.12 15.57 -16.41
CA LYS A 12 0.66 16.60 -17.32
C LYS A 12 1.95 17.20 -16.75
N PRO A 13 2.93 17.62 -17.58
CA PRO A 13 2.96 17.52 -19.05
C PRO A 13 3.66 16.25 -19.58
N VAL A 14 4.22 15.41 -18.70
CA VAL A 14 5.08 14.29 -19.09
C VAL A 14 4.41 12.95 -18.81
N TYR A 15 4.29 12.14 -19.86
CA TYR A 15 3.89 10.74 -19.72
C TYR A 15 5.10 9.87 -19.32
N HIS A 16 4.92 9.07 -18.27
CA HIS A 16 5.89 8.08 -17.82
C HIS A 16 5.32 6.67 -18.05
N PRO A 17 5.95 5.84 -18.90
CA PRO A 17 5.42 4.51 -19.24
C PRO A 17 5.44 3.55 -18.05
N ASP A 18 6.33 3.77 -17.09
CA ASP A 18 6.49 3.01 -15.85
C ASP A 18 5.64 3.58 -14.69
N SER A 19 4.73 4.52 -14.99
CA SER A 19 3.85 5.09 -13.97
C SER A 19 2.74 4.11 -13.58
N ILE A 20 2.60 3.93 -12.28
CA ILE A 20 1.52 3.26 -11.59
C ILE A 20 0.73 4.35 -10.85
N ILE A 21 -0.59 4.32 -11.00
CA ILE A 21 -1.48 5.26 -10.33
C ILE A 21 -2.17 4.51 -9.20
N LEU A 22 -1.77 4.78 -7.97
CA LEU A 22 -2.35 4.17 -6.78
C LEU A 22 -3.64 4.91 -6.40
N TYR A 23 -4.71 4.18 -6.07
CA TYR A 23 -5.98 4.73 -5.62
C TYR A 23 -6.30 4.33 -4.19
N GLY A 24 -6.72 5.30 -3.37
CA GLY A 24 -6.86 5.09 -1.94
C GLY A 24 -7.43 6.29 -1.19
N VAL A 25 -7.34 6.24 0.14
CA VAL A 25 -7.56 7.40 1.01
C VAL A 25 -6.26 7.73 1.76
N LYS A 26 -6.01 9.03 1.95
CA LYS A 26 -4.85 9.50 2.72
C LYS A 26 -5.21 9.56 4.20
N LEU A 27 -4.70 8.63 5.00
CA LEU A 27 -5.03 8.52 6.42
C LEU A 27 -4.41 9.63 7.28
N ASN A 28 -3.38 10.29 6.77
CA ASN A 28 -2.68 11.40 7.42
C ASN A 28 -3.01 12.73 6.70
N SER A 29 -4.25 12.94 6.27
CA SER A 29 -4.67 14.17 5.57
C SER A 29 -4.67 15.40 6.49
N ASP A 30 -5.13 15.22 7.73
CA ASP A 30 -5.31 16.32 8.70
C ASP A 30 -4.25 16.32 9.81
N THR A 31 -3.45 15.26 9.89
CA THR A 31 -2.44 15.05 10.93
C THR A 31 -1.17 14.46 10.33
N ASP A 32 -0.02 14.68 10.97
CA ASP A 32 1.28 14.13 10.52
C ASP A 32 1.45 12.61 10.75
N TYR A 33 0.38 11.93 11.17
CA TYR A 33 0.37 10.52 11.50
C TYR A 33 -0.96 9.89 11.11
N ALA A 34 -0.98 8.56 11.01
CA ALA A 34 -2.20 7.77 10.88
C ALA A 34 -2.43 6.96 12.16
N THR A 35 -3.69 6.65 12.46
CA THR A 35 -4.07 5.79 13.60
C THR A 35 -4.84 4.58 13.10
N PHE A 36 -4.39 3.39 13.47
CA PHE A 36 -5.06 2.12 13.18
C PHE A 36 -5.76 1.60 14.43
N SER A 37 -6.97 1.07 14.26
CA SER A 37 -7.67 0.37 15.34
C SER A 37 -6.95 -0.94 15.67
N VAL A 38 -6.71 -1.20 16.97
CA VAL A 38 -6.00 -2.40 17.43
C VAL A 38 -6.94 -3.22 18.33
N GLY A 39 -7.65 -4.15 17.68
CA GLY A 39 -8.53 -5.09 18.38
C GLY A 39 -9.63 -4.41 19.19
N ASN A 40 -10.10 -5.10 20.22
CA ASN A 40 -11.25 -4.68 21.03
C ASN A 40 -10.87 -3.90 22.30
N VAL A 41 -9.64 -3.37 22.39
CA VAL A 41 -9.26 -2.56 23.55
C VAL A 41 -9.82 -1.15 23.37
N PRO A 42 -10.74 -0.69 24.26
CA PRO A 42 -11.31 0.64 24.12
C PRO A 42 -10.22 1.72 24.15
N ASN A 43 -10.40 2.77 23.34
CA ASN A 43 -9.51 3.93 23.29
C ASN A 43 -8.03 3.62 23.01
N THR A 44 -7.73 2.50 22.35
CA THR A 44 -6.36 2.13 21.97
C THR A 44 -6.24 2.10 20.45
N GLY A 45 -5.21 2.78 19.93
CA GLY A 45 -4.89 2.79 18.51
C GLY A 45 -3.38 2.74 18.29
N LEU A 46 -2.97 2.11 17.20
CA LEU A 46 -1.59 2.11 16.74
C LEU A 46 -1.35 3.38 15.92
N ARG A 47 -0.51 4.26 16.42
CA ARG A 47 -0.06 5.45 15.68
C ARG A 47 1.15 5.12 14.83
N VAL A 48 1.10 5.52 13.56
CA VAL A 48 2.23 5.40 12.62
C VAL A 48 2.60 6.78 12.12
N GLN A 49 3.88 7.12 12.23
CA GLN A 49 4.48 8.36 11.72
C GLN A 49 5.93 8.09 11.35
N LEU A 50 6.40 8.67 10.25
CA LEU A 50 7.81 8.64 9.88
C LEU A 50 8.63 9.67 10.66
N PHE A 51 9.88 9.34 10.96
CA PHE A 51 10.83 10.23 11.61
C PHE A 51 12.14 10.27 10.82
N THR A 52 12.72 11.46 10.71
CA THR A 52 14.10 11.65 10.24
C THR A 52 14.93 12.09 11.45
N GLY A 53 15.76 11.18 11.98
CA GLY A 53 16.38 11.38 13.29
C GLY A 53 15.33 11.47 14.38
N ASN A 54 15.27 12.60 15.10
CA ASN A 54 14.29 12.85 16.17
C ASN A 54 13.13 13.78 15.73
N GLN A 55 13.07 14.16 14.46
CA GLN A 55 12.03 15.03 13.93
C GLN A 55 10.97 14.20 13.21
N GLY A 56 9.71 14.32 13.63
CA GLY A 56 8.58 13.68 12.95
C GLY A 56 8.34 14.34 11.61
N GLN A 57 8.22 13.54 10.56
CA GLN A 57 7.86 14.03 9.24
C GLN A 57 6.40 14.48 9.23
N SER A 58 6.14 15.54 8.48
CA SER A 58 4.82 16.12 8.28
C SER A 58 4.00 15.36 7.23
N ALA A 59 2.69 15.61 7.20
CA ALA A 59 1.77 15.10 6.17
C ALA A 59 2.10 15.58 4.73
N ALA A 60 2.92 16.62 4.61
CA ALA A 60 3.42 17.13 3.33
C ALA A 60 4.66 16.36 2.82
N GLU A 61 5.35 15.64 3.69
CA GLU A 61 6.57 14.89 3.35
C GLU A 61 6.28 13.43 3.01
N HIS A 62 5.19 12.87 3.54
CA HIS A 62 4.80 11.48 3.28
C HIS A 62 3.28 11.31 3.29
N SER A 63 2.81 10.28 2.58
CA SER A 63 1.40 9.88 2.58
C SER A 63 1.27 8.49 3.17
N ILE A 64 0.38 8.33 4.16
CA ILE A 64 -0.04 7.03 4.66
C ILE A 64 -1.34 6.68 3.95
N VAL A 65 -1.25 5.75 3.00
CA VAL A 65 -2.28 5.44 2.03
C VAL A 65 -2.97 4.14 2.41
N LEU A 66 -4.30 4.18 2.56
CA LEU A 66 -5.12 2.97 2.51
C LEU A 66 -5.59 2.78 1.06
N ALA A 67 -4.92 1.90 0.35
CA ALA A 67 -5.11 1.67 -1.08
C ALA A 67 -6.14 0.58 -1.36
N TYR A 68 -7.00 0.82 -2.35
CA TYR A 68 -8.05 -0.09 -2.80
C TYR A 68 -7.78 -0.67 -4.20
N GLY A 69 -6.98 0.03 -5.00
CA GLY A 69 -6.65 -0.40 -6.35
C GLY A 69 -5.53 0.42 -6.95
N TYR A 70 -5.20 0.14 -8.20
CA TYR A 70 -4.19 0.86 -8.96
C TYR A 70 -4.52 0.81 -10.45
N ALA A 71 -4.00 1.77 -11.21
CA ALA A 71 -3.96 1.71 -12.67
C ALA A 71 -2.53 1.59 -13.17
N PHE A 72 -2.34 0.79 -14.22
CA PHE A 72 -1.05 0.57 -14.86
C PHE A 72 -1.29 0.24 -16.33
N GLU A 73 -0.50 0.85 -17.23
CA GLU A 73 -0.61 0.66 -18.69
C GLU A 73 -2.03 0.87 -19.26
N GLY A 74 -2.80 1.78 -18.67
CA GLY A 74 -4.17 2.06 -19.11
C GLY A 74 -5.22 1.03 -18.66
N HIS A 75 -4.84 0.11 -17.77
CA HIS A 75 -5.75 -0.85 -17.15
C HIS A 75 -5.98 -0.51 -15.68
N CYS A 76 -7.20 -0.75 -15.20
CA CYS A 76 -7.59 -0.57 -13.81
C CYS A 76 -7.60 -1.93 -13.10
N TYR A 77 -6.99 -1.99 -11.92
CA TYR A 77 -6.89 -3.17 -11.08
C TYR A 77 -7.39 -2.84 -9.67
N ARG A 78 -8.02 -3.82 -9.01
CA ARG A 78 -8.38 -3.74 -7.59
C ARG A 78 -7.55 -4.70 -6.76
N PHE A 79 -7.21 -4.29 -5.56
CA PHE A 79 -6.70 -5.23 -4.57
C PHE A 79 -7.84 -6.12 -4.07
N ASP A 80 -7.52 -7.36 -3.78
CA ASP A 80 -8.41 -8.34 -3.15
C ASP A 80 -8.85 -7.88 -1.76
N THR A 81 -7.94 -7.23 -1.03
CA THR A 81 -8.18 -6.55 0.23
C THR A 81 -7.46 -5.21 0.27
N PRO A 82 -7.98 -4.18 0.97
CA PRO A 82 -7.28 -2.91 1.12
C PRO A 82 -5.87 -3.10 1.68
N ARG A 83 -4.90 -2.41 1.08
CA ARG A 83 -3.48 -2.47 1.48
C ARG A 83 -3.04 -1.13 2.02
N THR A 84 -2.23 -1.14 3.07
CA THR A 84 -1.68 0.10 3.63
C THR A 84 -0.27 0.31 3.10
N PHE A 85 0.00 1.46 2.48
CA PHE A 85 1.32 1.85 2.01
C PHE A 85 1.76 3.17 2.65
N ILE A 86 3.06 3.32 2.88
CA ILE A 86 3.67 4.63 3.05
C ILE A 86 4.35 5.01 1.73
N VAL A 87 3.86 6.10 1.14
CA VAL A 87 4.47 6.76 -0.01
C VAL A 87 5.38 7.85 0.54
N PHE A 88 6.66 7.84 0.18
CA PHE A 88 7.67 8.83 0.62
C PHE A 88 7.56 10.17 -0.13
N SER A 89 6.32 10.60 -0.33
CA SER A 89 5.91 11.88 -0.89
C SER A 89 4.56 12.24 -0.30
N GLY A 90 4.39 13.48 0.16
CA GLY A 90 3.09 13.97 0.62
C GLY A 90 2.18 14.46 -0.51
N PHE A 91 2.62 14.43 -1.76
CA PHE A 91 1.82 14.89 -2.89
C PHE A 91 0.81 13.84 -3.32
N ASP A 92 -0.45 14.25 -3.37
CA ASP A 92 -1.59 13.45 -3.79
C ASP A 92 -2.57 14.32 -4.59
N TYR A 93 -3.37 13.67 -5.43
CA TYR A 93 -4.30 14.34 -6.35
C TYR A 93 -5.72 13.84 -6.12
N ASP A 94 -6.71 14.64 -6.56
CA ASP A 94 -8.07 14.14 -6.64
C ASP A 94 -8.11 12.92 -7.55
N ALA A 95 -8.68 11.83 -7.04
CA ALA A 95 -8.81 10.62 -7.81
C ALA A 95 -9.74 10.84 -9.00
N VAL A 96 -9.34 10.35 -10.16
CA VAL A 96 -10.10 10.40 -11.43
C VAL A 96 -9.98 9.05 -12.13
N GLY A 97 -11.09 8.54 -12.67
CA GLY A 97 -11.15 7.30 -13.42
C GLY A 97 -11.14 6.04 -12.55
N CYS A 98 -11.14 4.87 -13.20
CA CYS A 98 -11.10 3.55 -12.56
C CYS A 98 -12.17 3.29 -11.47
N GLY A 99 -13.27 4.05 -11.49
CA GLY A 99 -14.33 3.97 -10.48
C GLY A 99 -14.00 4.65 -9.14
N PHE A 100 -12.90 5.40 -9.05
CA PHE A 100 -12.46 6.08 -7.83
C PHE A 100 -12.62 7.60 -7.87
N ASP A 101 -13.40 8.13 -8.82
CA ASP A 101 -13.59 9.58 -8.97
C ASP A 101 -13.99 10.25 -7.64
N SER A 102 -13.19 11.25 -7.24
CA SER A 102 -13.42 12.00 -6.02
C SER A 102 -14.74 12.78 -6.15
N PRO A 103 -15.76 12.51 -5.33
CA PRO A 103 -17.04 13.19 -5.45
C PRO A 103 -16.91 14.66 -5.02
N ALA A 104 -17.64 15.54 -5.70
CA ALA A 104 -17.53 16.99 -5.52
C ALA A 104 -17.85 17.50 -4.10
N ALA A 105 -18.59 16.72 -3.31
CA ALA A 105 -18.84 17.00 -1.90
C ALA A 105 -18.96 15.70 -1.11
N LEU A 106 -18.16 15.57 -0.05
CA LEU A 106 -18.30 14.52 0.95
C LEU A 106 -18.69 15.12 2.30
N PRO A 107 -19.45 14.39 3.13
CA PRO A 107 -19.57 14.71 4.54
C PRO A 107 -18.20 14.81 5.20
N ALA A 108 -18.05 15.72 6.17
CA ALA A 108 -16.77 15.98 6.86
C ALA A 108 -16.17 14.77 7.59
N PHE A 109 -16.95 13.71 7.83
CA PHE A 109 -16.48 12.47 8.46
C PHE A 109 -15.96 11.43 7.46
N LEU A 110 -16.05 11.69 6.15
CA LEU A 110 -15.53 10.81 5.10
C LEU A 110 -14.30 11.44 4.45
N MET A 111 -13.27 10.61 4.22
CA MET A 111 -12.10 11.01 3.44
C MET A 111 -12.38 10.79 1.94
N PRO A 112 -12.06 11.76 1.08
CA PRO A 112 -12.16 11.58 -0.37
C PRO A 112 -11.17 10.53 -0.87
N TYR A 113 -11.53 9.87 -1.96
CA TYR A 113 -10.56 9.10 -2.73
C TYR A 113 -9.53 10.04 -3.34
N ARG A 114 -8.28 9.64 -3.23
CA ARG A 114 -7.12 10.33 -3.74
C ARG A 114 -6.30 9.36 -4.58
N MET A 115 -5.48 9.92 -5.45
CA MET A 115 -4.56 9.14 -6.28
C MET A 115 -3.12 9.64 -6.17
N TRP A 116 -2.18 8.70 -6.28
CA TRP A 116 -0.75 8.96 -6.26
C TRP A 116 -0.12 8.43 -7.54
N TYR A 117 0.71 9.25 -8.18
CA TYR A 117 1.58 8.77 -9.26
C TYR A 117 2.86 8.25 -8.63
N VAL A 118 3.12 6.97 -8.79
CA VAL A 118 4.34 6.30 -8.34
C VAL A 118 4.95 5.59 -9.54
N ARG A 119 6.26 5.59 -9.69
CA ARG A 119 6.95 4.82 -10.73
C ARG A 119 7.19 3.41 -10.24
N SER A 120 7.34 2.46 -11.16
CA SER A 120 7.72 1.09 -10.80
C SER A 120 9.08 0.99 -10.09
N SER A 121 9.94 2.01 -10.22
CA SER A 121 11.22 2.11 -9.53
C SER A 121 11.15 2.82 -8.18
N ASP A 122 10.03 3.45 -7.83
CA ASP A 122 9.91 4.19 -6.58
C ASP A 122 9.74 3.21 -5.40
N GLU A 123 10.37 3.52 -4.28
CA GLU A 123 10.27 2.72 -3.06
C GLU A 123 8.97 3.03 -2.31
N LEU A 124 8.30 1.98 -1.83
CA LEU A 124 7.11 2.08 -0.99
C LEU A 124 7.26 1.14 0.22
N LEU A 125 6.72 1.52 1.36
CA LEU A 125 6.64 0.65 2.53
C LEU A 125 5.22 0.10 2.70
N GLU A 126 5.04 -1.21 2.57
CA GLU A 126 3.75 -1.86 2.88
C GLU A 126 3.62 -2.14 4.38
N LEU A 127 2.48 -1.76 4.97
CA LEU A 127 2.14 -2.06 6.36
C LEU A 127 1.02 -3.11 6.40
N SER A 128 1.30 -4.25 7.02
CA SER A 128 0.34 -5.33 7.23
C SER A 128 0.27 -5.69 8.73
N PRO A 129 -0.53 -4.95 9.53
CA PRO A 129 -0.67 -5.25 10.94
C PRO A 129 -1.49 -6.54 11.14
N ASN A 130 -0.91 -7.50 11.86
CA ASN A 130 -1.59 -8.73 12.26
C ASN A 130 -1.82 -8.73 13.78
N PHE A 131 -3.06 -8.99 14.20
CA PHE A 131 -3.45 -9.08 15.61
C PHE A 131 -3.93 -10.50 15.95
N GLY A 132 -3.42 -11.07 17.03
CA GLY A 132 -3.71 -12.44 17.45
C GLY A 132 -2.92 -12.82 18.71
N ASP A 133 -3.13 -14.02 19.22
CA ASP A 133 -2.32 -14.54 20.32
C ASP A 133 -0.89 -14.89 19.86
N ALA A 134 0.05 -14.98 20.80
CA ALA A 134 1.45 -15.24 20.49
C ALA A 134 1.66 -16.59 19.79
N LYS A 135 0.81 -17.60 20.06
CA LYS A 135 0.89 -18.89 19.41
C LYS A 135 0.54 -18.76 17.92
N ALA A 136 -0.57 -18.11 17.59
CA ALA A 136 -1.02 -17.89 16.23
C ALA A 136 -0.03 -17.02 15.44
N LEU A 137 0.42 -15.91 16.05
CA LEU A 137 1.30 -14.94 15.38
C LEU A 137 2.74 -15.44 15.22
N ILE A 138 3.25 -16.25 16.14
CA ILE A 138 4.66 -16.68 16.15
C ILE A 138 4.79 -18.15 15.80
N LEU A 139 4.12 -19.05 16.53
CA LEU A 139 4.34 -20.48 16.39
C LEU A 139 3.65 -21.03 15.14
N ASP A 140 2.36 -20.76 14.98
CA ASP A 140 1.54 -21.32 13.90
C ASP A 140 1.88 -20.68 12.54
N ALA A 141 2.20 -19.38 12.52
CA ALA A 141 2.66 -18.68 11.31
C ALA A 141 3.96 -19.25 10.75
N ASN A 142 4.79 -19.87 11.60
CA ASN A 142 6.06 -20.47 11.19
C ASN A 142 5.95 -21.94 10.79
N LEU A 143 4.79 -22.58 10.98
CA LEU A 143 4.59 -23.99 10.61
C LEU A 143 4.64 -24.19 9.09
N PRO A 144 5.27 -25.28 8.60
CA PRO A 144 5.22 -25.65 7.19
C PRO A 144 3.77 -25.84 6.72
N GLY A 145 3.38 -25.18 5.63
CA GLY A 145 2.04 -25.24 5.04
C GLY A 145 1.14 -24.04 5.34
N LYS A 146 1.54 -23.16 6.29
CA LYS A 146 0.82 -21.90 6.62
C LYS A 146 1.61 -20.62 6.34
N ARG A 147 2.84 -20.73 5.85
CA ARG A 147 3.64 -19.56 5.43
C ARG A 147 3.07 -18.94 4.16
N SER A 148 3.21 -17.63 3.99
CA SER A 148 2.80 -16.96 2.76
C SER A 148 3.59 -17.53 1.55
N PRO A 149 2.98 -17.66 0.36
CA PRO A 149 3.63 -18.20 -0.83
C PRO A 149 4.96 -17.52 -1.19
N ALA A 150 5.09 -16.23 -0.88
CA ALA A 150 6.29 -15.44 -1.10
C ALA A 150 7.54 -16.00 -0.38
N SER A 151 7.37 -16.57 0.82
CA SER A 151 8.48 -17.19 1.55
C SER A 151 8.96 -18.51 0.93
N TYR A 152 8.11 -19.22 0.20
CA TYR A 152 8.49 -20.43 -0.52
C TYR A 152 9.27 -20.10 -1.79
N ALA A 153 8.94 -19.01 -2.48
CA ALA A 153 9.62 -18.59 -3.72
C ALA A 153 11.11 -18.28 -3.50
N ILE A 154 11.46 -17.67 -2.37
CA ILE A 154 12.86 -17.33 -2.02
C ILE A 154 13.69 -18.59 -1.73
N ASN A 155 13.12 -19.59 -1.05
CA ASN A 155 13.85 -20.83 -0.77
C ASN A 155 13.93 -21.78 -1.98
N MET A 156 12.94 -21.75 -2.88
CA MET A 156 12.94 -22.61 -4.07
C MET A 156 14.05 -22.20 -5.07
N SER A 157 14.39 -20.92 -5.18
CA SER A 157 15.49 -20.44 -6.04
C SER A 157 16.88 -20.79 -5.49
N MET A 158 17.03 -20.95 -4.17
CA MET A 158 18.28 -21.35 -3.52
C MET A 158 18.51 -22.87 -3.52
N ALA A 159 17.46 -23.69 -3.55
CA ALA A 159 17.57 -25.14 -3.53
C ALA A 159 18.13 -25.75 -4.84
N HIS A 160 18.00 -25.05 -5.98
CA HIS A 160 18.42 -25.57 -7.28
C HIS A 160 19.92 -25.36 -7.63
N ARG A 161 20.72 -24.67 -6.79
CA ARG A 161 22.15 -24.41 -7.07
C ARG A 161 23.14 -25.33 -6.35
N GLY A 162 22.66 -26.43 -5.75
CA GLY A 162 23.49 -27.41 -5.02
C GLY A 162 23.76 -28.73 -5.74
N GLY A 163 23.49 -28.82 -7.05
CA GLY A 163 23.64 -30.05 -7.84
C GLY A 163 25.09 -30.41 -8.14
N ARG A 164 25.66 -31.27 -7.28
CA ARG A 164 26.84 -32.14 -7.44
C ARG A 164 27.45 -32.20 -8.86
N LEU A 165 28.62 -31.59 -9.06
CA LEU A 165 29.50 -31.90 -10.19
C LEU A 165 30.16 -33.26 -9.92
N THR A 166 29.74 -34.29 -10.65
CA THR A 166 30.43 -35.58 -10.72
C THR A 166 31.73 -35.42 -11.50
N HIS A 167 32.82 -35.90 -10.94
CA HIS A 167 34.13 -36.02 -11.57
C HIS A 167 34.13 -37.30 -12.42
N ASP A 168 34.47 -37.18 -13.70
CA ASP A 168 35.03 -38.22 -14.55
C ASP A 168 36.08 -37.56 -15.46
#